data_AF-A0A964DP45-F1
#
_entry.id   AF-A0A964DP45-F1
#
_cell.length_a   1.000
_cell.length_b   1.000
_cell.length_c   1.000
_cell.angle_alpha   90.00
_cell.angle_beta   90.00
_cell.angle_gamma   90.00
#
_symmetry.space_group_name_H-M   'P 1'
#
loop_
_entity.id
_entity.type
_entity.pdbx_description
1 polymer ?
#
loop_
_entity_poly.entity_id
_entity_poly.type
_entity_poly.pdbx_seq_one_letter_code
_entity_poly.pdbx_strand_id
1 'polypeptide(L)'
;MKDGLSSSEIDAHVAAMTLNRKRRPANSGSALAGYKSAVTWLVRSEQDAAGGSQTLRDLHGLMSRDRIMAAIDEQIARSEGEIELKDPRKSQTLANRLTNLRTIARHGLKDPEIVAHIDLLKEVYKEFVLSPKEMTEEAERFCRLLKHRPEIAARLVNAPRWLADLAEKDLAAARAAGNRLHEEQALRLYAAAVLFAIQLSRPLRTSNLVSLRHRGSAEIGGNLRWVKKGSHAELRFAKGEIKNDRSIAVHVVGDDAAILHTWMNQHRPRFLELRELSDTPYIFPGSAKPRFVKDAISLPEGCLSPAAMVELWDIGERKLGLGITPHQIRHAVATLILSMEPGNFAKAASVLGDTEETVRRHYGQDSGQAAAQAVRGALLAQHPSMFKLMKGRFA
;
A
#
# COMPACT_ATOMS: atom_id res chain seq x y z
N MET A 1 -40.74 1.93 -30.14
CA MET A 1 -39.82 2.79 -29.37
C MET A 1 -40.66 3.46 -28.31
N LYS A 2 -40.43 3.14 -27.02
CA LYS A 2 -41.00 3.91 -25.91
C LYS A 2 -39.89 4.83 -25.41
N ASP A 3 -40.25 6.09 -25.20
CA ASP A 3 -39.37 7.20 -24.84
C ASP A 3 -38.45 6.84 -23.67
N GLY A 4 -37.18 7.23 -23.83
CA GLY A 4 -36.09 6.90 -22.92
C GLY A 4 -36.29 7.51 -21.53
N LEU A 5 -35.94 6.74 -20.51
CA LEU A 5 -35.86 7.20 -19.12
C LEU A 5 -35.01 8.47 -19.05
N SER A 6 -35.51 9.47 -18.33
CA SER A 6 -34.76 10.69 -18.07
C SER A 6 -33.52 10.42 -17.22
N SER A 7 -32.50 11.27 -17.33
CA SER A 7 -31.24 11.10 -16.58
C SER A 7 -31.45 11.01 -15.07
N SER A 8 -32.46 11.70 -14.54
CA SER A 8 -32.82 11.65 -13.12
C SER A 8 -33.46 10.31 -12.71
N GLU A 9 -34.22 9.67 -13.61
CA GLU A 9 -34.80 8.34 -13.38
C GLU A 9 -33.74 7.24 -13.45
N ILE A 10 -32.77 7.37 -14.36
CA ILE A 10 -31.59 6.50 -14.42
C ILE A 10 -30.76 6.62 -13.14
N ASP A 11 -30.49 7.85 -12.69
CA ASP A 11 -29.73 8.10 -11.46
C ASP A 11 -30.46 7.57 -10.22
N ALA A 12 -31.79 7.74 -10.14
CA ALA A 12 -32.61 7.18 -9.08
C ALA A 12 -32.57 5.65 -9.08
N HIS A 13 -32.62 5.02 -10.26
CA HIS A 13 -32.53 3.57 -10.41
C HIS A 13 -31.15 3.04 -10.02
N VAL A 14 -30.07 3.68 -10.48
CA VAL A 14 -28.68 3.35 -10.10
C VAL A 14 -28.47 3.54 -8.60
N ALA A 15 -29.00 4.61 -8.00
CA ALA A 15 -28.94 4.86 -6.56
C ALA A 15 -29.72 3.82 -5.75
N ALA A 16 -30.85 3.32 -6.26
CA ALA A 16 -31.62 2.26 -5.63
C ALA A 16 -30.91 0.89 -5.71
N MET A 17 -30.20 0.62 -6.81
CA MET A 17 -29.41 -0.62 -6.97
C MET A 17 -28.09 -0.61 -6.18
N THR A 18 -27.48 0.57 -5.97
CA THR A 18 -26.29 0.71 -5.12
C THR A 18 -26.68 0.86 -3.65
N LEU A 19 -26.96 -0.28 -3.00
CA LEU A 19 -27.17 -0.44 -1.55
C LEU A 19 -26.66 0.73 -0.70
N ASN A 20 -27.59 1.57 -0.25
CA ASN A 20 -27.57 2.49 0.88
C ASN A 20 -26.21 2.64 1.58
N ARG A 21 -25.34 3.50 1.05
CA ARG A 21 -24.18 4.01 1.80
C ARG A 21 -24.08 5.52 1.65
N LYS A 22 -24.90 6.24 2.42
CA LYS A 22 -24.56 7.60 2.91
C LYS A 22 -23.34 7.51 3.83
N ARG A 23 -22.19 7.04 3.34
CA ARG A 23 -20.94 7.05 4.09
C ARG A 23 -20.23 8.34 3.78
N ARG A 24 -20.19 9.25 4.76
CA ARG A 24 -19.18 10.33 4.75
C ARG A 24 -17.80 9.69 4.58
N PRO A 25 -16.87 10.30 3.82
CA PRO A 25 -15.51 9.79 3.73
C PRO A 25 -14.93 9.63 5.13
N ALA A 26 -14.30 8.49 5.42
CA ALA A 26 -13.66 8.25 6.71
C ALA A 26 -12.45 9.17 6.97
N ASN A 27 -11.99 9.86 5.93
CA ASN A 27 -10.93 10.87 5.96
C ASN A 27 -11.31 11.99 4.98
N SER A 28 -11.79 13.12 5.49
CA SER A 28 -12.26 14.22 4.64
C SER A 28 -11.09 14.91 3.94
N GLY A 29 -9.91 15.00 4.58
CA GLY A 29 -8.71 15.58 4.00
C GLY A 29 -8.20 14.81 2.78
N SER A 30 -8.17 13.48 2.85
CA SER A 30 -7.80 12.61 1.72
C SER A 30 -8.82 12.69 0.59
N ALA A 31 -10.10 12.77 0.91
CA ALA A 31 -11.16 12.93 -0.08
C ALA A 31 -11.01 14.28 -0.80
N LEU A 32 -10.83 15.36 -0.04
CA LEU A 32 -10.59 16.70 -0.58
C LEU A 32 -9.32 16.76 -1.45
N ALA A 33 -8.23 16.11 -1.05
CA ALA A 33 -7.03 16.01 -1.87
C ALA A 33 -7.29 15.26 -3.19
N GLY A 34 -8.08 14.19 -3.16
CA GLY A 34 -8.53 13.48 -4.36
C GLY A 34 -9.40 14.34 -5.27
N TYR A 35 -10.34 15.09 -4.70
CA TYR A 35 -11.20 16.02 -5.43
C TYR A 35 -10.38 17.12 -6.09
N LYS A 36 -9.49 17.78 -5.34
CA LYS A 36 -8.56 18.78 -5.86
C LYS A 36 -7.72 18.21 -6.99
N SER A 37 -7.13 17.03 -6.82
CA SER A 37 -6.32 16.40 -7.87
C SER A 37 -7.10 16.10 -9.14
N ALA A 38 -8.38 15.70 -9.04
CA ALA A 38 -9.21 15.42 -10.20
C ALA A 38 -9.62 16.71 -10.93
N VAL A 39 -9.97 17.76 -10.18
CA VAL A 39 -10.26 19.09 -10.76
C VAL A 39 -9.02 19.69 -11.40
N THR A 40 -7.87 19.67 -10.73
CA THR A 40 -6.59 20.15 -11.29
C THR A 40 -6.22 19.41 -12.57
N TRP A 41 -6.53 18.12 -12.67
CA TRP A 41 -6.32 17.38 -13.92
C TRP A 41 -7.17 17.92 -15.07
N LEU A 42 -8.48 18.15 -14.86
CA LEU A 42 -9.33 18.76 -15.88
C LEU A 42 -8.85 20.16 -16.28
N VAL A 43 -8.49 20.98 -15.28
CA VAL A 43 -7.98 22.34 -15.53
C VAL A 43 -6.72 22.31 -16.39
N ARG A 44 -5.77 21.42 -16.09
CA ARG A 44 -4.53 21.30 -16.88
C ARG A 44 -4.82 20.87 -18.30
N SER A 45 -5.69 19.87 -18.47
CA SER A 45 -6.07 19.39 -19.80
C SER A 45 -6.69 20.50 -20.65
N GLU A 46 -7.57 21.31 -20.06
CA GLU A 46 -8.16 22.44 -20.76
C GLU A 46 -7.14 23.55 -21.09
N GLN A 47 -6.21 23.84 -20.17
CA GLN A 47 -5.13 24.81 -20.40
C GLN A 47 -4.21 24.38 -21.55
N ASP A 48 -3.87 23.09 -21.58
CA ASP A 48 -3.02 22.50 -22.62
C ASP A 48 -3.75 22.52 -23.98
N ALA A 49 -5.06 22.23 -24.01
CA ALA A 49 -5.88 22.27 -25.23
C ALA A 49 -6.14 23.70 -25.75
N ALA A 50 -6.27 24.68 -24.85
CA ALA A 50 -6.58 26.07 -25.21
C ALA A 50 -5.34 26.94 -25.49
N GLY A 51 -4.12 26.41 -25.33
CA GLY A 51 -2.87 27.15 -25.58
C GLY A 51 -2.61 28.30 -24.59
N GLY A 52 -3.23 28.28 -23.40
CA GLY A 52 -3.13 29.35 -22.40
C GLY A 52 -4.42 29.58 -21.59
N SER A 53 -4.34 30.52 -20.64
CA SER A 53 -5.35 30.78 -19.59
C SER A 53 -6.70 31.28 -20.13
N GLN A 54 -7.57 30.38 -20.59
CA GLN A 54 -9.00 30.68 -20.65
C GLN A 54 -9.56 30.88 -19.23
N THR A 55 -10.44 31.85 -19.08
CA THR A 55 -11.13 32.12 -17.82
C THR A 55 -12.15 31.00 -17.56
N LEU A 56 -11.72 29.98 -16.81
CA LEU A 56 -12.61 29.02 -16.20
C LEU A 56 -13.55 29.76 -15.25
N ARG A 57 -14.83 29.89 -15.63
CA ARG A 57 -15.80 30.67 -14.85
C ARG A 57 -16.34 29.89 -13.65
N ASP A 58 -16.57 28.59 -13.82
CA ASP A 58 -17.05 27.72 -12.75
C ASP A 58 -16.72 26.23 -12.98
N LEU A 59 -16.92 25.44 -11.92
CA LEU A 59 -16.70 23.99 -11.94
C LEU A 59 -17.71 23.25 -12.82
N HIS A 60 -18.87 23.86 -13.08
CA HIS A 60 -19.95 23.25 -13.83
C HIS A 60 -19.60 23.18 -15.32
N GLY A 61 -19.08 24.27 -15.88
CA GLY A 61 -18.56 24.34 -17.24
C GLY A 61 -17.31 23.49 -17.44
N LEU A 62 -16.45 23.37 -16.42
CA LEU A 62 -15.26 22.51 -16.47
C LEU A 62 -15.62 21.02 -16.61
N MET A 63 -16.75 20.59 -16.03
CA MET A 63 -17.18 19.20 -15.97
C MET A 63 -18.15 18.81 -17.09
N SER A 64 -18.10 19.49 -18.24
CA SER A 64 -18.87 19.08 -19.41
C SER A 64 -18.38 17.74 -19.97
N ARG A 65 -19.28 16.98 -20.62
CA ARG A 65 -18.96 15.68 -21.21
C ARG A 65 -17.73 15.76 -22.13
N ASP A 66 -17.71 16.74 -23.03
CA ASP A 66 -16.67 16.86 -24.06
C ASP A 66 -15.30 17.22 -23.45
N ARG A 67 -15.28 18.04 -22.39
CA ARG A 67 -14.04 18.37 -21.67
C ARG A 67 -13.50 17.19 -20.87
N ILE A 68 -14.38 16.44 -20.20
CA ILE A 68 -13.97 15.23 -19.51
C ILE A 68 -13.44 14.21 -20.51
N MET A 69 -14.12 14.01 -21.65
CA MET A 69 -13.70 13.11 -22.72
C MET A 69 -12.31 13.50 -23.28
N ALA A 70 -12.10 14.77 -23.63
CA ALA A 70 -10.81 15.26 -24.09
C ALA A 70 -9.69 15.02 -23.06
N ALA A 71 -9.96 15.23 -21.78
CA ALA A 71 -9.00 14.96 -20.72
C ALA A 71 -8.67 13.47 -20.56
N ILE A 72 -9.65 12.58 -20.79
CA ILE A 72 -9.45 11.13 -20.84
C ILE A 72 -8.50 10.78 -21.98
N ASP A 73 -8.82 11.23 -23.19
CA ASP A 73 -8.03 10.94 -24.40
C ASP A 73 -6.59 11.43 -24.25
N GLU A 74 -6.39 12.64 -23.75
CA GLU A 74 -5.06 13.19 -23.48
C GLU A 74 -4.30 12.38 -22.42
N GLN A 75 -4.97 11.91 -21.36
CA GLN A 75 -4.34 11.05 -20.37
C GLN A 75 -3.90 9.72 -20.97
N ILE A 76 -4.73 9.11 -21.82
CA ILE A 76 -4.42 7.86 -22.51
C ILE A 76 -3.23 8.10 -23.43
N ALA A 77 -3.29 9.10 -24.31
CA ALA A 77 -2.23 9.45 -25.25
C ALA A 77 -0.89 9.72 -24.54
N ARG A 78 -0.90 10.47 -23.43
CA ARG A 78 0.29 10.70 -22.60
C ARG A 78 0.86 9.40 -22.06
N SER A 79 0.01 8.51 -21.54
CA SER A 79 0.45 7.24 -20.96
C SER A 79 0.95 6.24 -22.01
N GLU A 80 0.46 6.33 -23.25
CA GLU A 80 0.94 5.51 -24.38
C GLU A 80 2.21 6.08 -25.01
N GLY A 81 2.40 7.41 -24.97
CA GLY A 81 3.56 8.09 -25.55
C GLY A 81 4.81 8.13 -24.67
N GLU A 82 4.69 7.93 -23.36
CA GLU A 82 5.82 7.97 -22.43
C GLU A 82 6.19 6.57 -21.91
N ILE A 83 7.43 6.13 -22.17
CA ILE A 83 7.95 4.81 -21.76
C ILE A 83 7.97 4.63 -20.23
N GLU A 84 8.17 5.71 -19.48
CA GLU A 84 8.22 5.67 -18.02
C GLU A 84 6.82 5.61 -17.37
N LEU A 85 5.77 5.96 -18.12
CA LEU A 85 4.41 5.90 -17.62
C LEU A 85 3.84 4.49 -17.73
N LYS A 86 3.00 4.15 -16.77
CA LYS A 86 2.32 2.87 -16.75
C LYS A 86 1.26 2.85 -17.85
N ASP A 87 1.24 1.77 -18.62
CA ASP A 87 0.17 1.43 -19.58
C ASP A 87 -1.21 1.84 -19.01
N PRO A 88 -1.98 2.69 -19.72
CA PRO A 88 -3.25 3.20 -19.22
C PRO A 88 -4.26 2.07 -18.94
N ARG A 89 -4.17 0.94 -19.65
CA ARG A 89 -4.99 -0.27 -19.40
C ARG A 89 -4.58 -1.04 -18.14
N LYS A 90 -3.47 -0.67 -17.50
CA LYS A 90 -2.93 -1.28 -16.27
C LYS A 90 -2.90 -0.29 -15.08
N SER A 91 -3.37 0.93 -15.27
CA SER A 91 -3.40 1.99 -14.28
C SER A 91 -4.80 2.21 -13.68
N GLN A 92 -4.88 2.53 -12.39
CA GLN A 92 -6.14 2.95 -11.73
C GLN A 92 -6.33 4.47 -11.74
N THR A 93 -5.40 5.23 -12.33
CA THR A 93 -5.42 6.70 -12.32
C THR A 93 -6.73 7.24 -12.88
N LEU A 94 -7.17 6.73 -14.03
CA LEU A 94 -8.40 7.19 -14.67
C LEU A 94 -9.63 6.85 -13.82
N ALA A 95 -9.73 5.61 -13.33
CA ALA A 95 -10.83 5.19 -12.47
C ALA A 95 -10.95 6.05 -11.20
N ASN A 96 -9.83 6.41 -10.57
CA ASN A 96 -9.80 7.27 -9.38
C ASN A 96 -10.24 8.71 -9.72
N ARG A 97 -9.75 9.29 -10.81
CA ARG A 97 -10.13 10.63 -11.27
C ARG A 97 -11.62 10.72 -11.56
N LEU A 98 -12.16 9.80 -12.37
CA LEU A 98 -13.59 9.75 -12.70
C LEU A 98 -14.46 9.50 -11.47
N THR A 99 -14.02 8.67 -10.52
CA THR A 99 -14.75 8.45 -9.26
C THR A 99 -14.82 9.73 -8.42
N ASN A 100 -13.73 10.49 -8.34
CA ASN A 100 -13.68 11.77 -7.63
C ASN A 100 -14.57 12.82 -8.31
N LEU A 101 -14.49 12.95 -9.64
CA LEU A 101 -15.36 13.84 -10.42
C LEU A 101 -16.83 13.48 -10.23
N ARG A 102 -17.19 12.19 -10.32
CA ARG A 102 -18.55 11.73 -10.09
C ARG A 102 -19.06 12.06 -8.68
N THR A 103 -18.18 11.95 -7.68
CA THR A 103 -18.51 12.29 -6.30
C THR A 103 -18.78 13.79 -6.15
N ILE A 104 -17.97 14.63 -6.80
CA ILE A 104 -18.17 16.09 -6.85
C ILE A 104 -19.48 16.43 -7.56
N ALA A 105 -19.74 15.83 -8.73
CA ALA A 105 -20.97 16.06 -9.50
C ALA A 105 -22.21 15.68 -8.67
N ARG A 106 -22.20 14.50 -8.06
CA ARG A 106 -23.34 13.99 -7.29
C ARG A 106 -23.61 14.74 -6.00
N HIS A 107 -22.56 15.04 -5.23
CA HIS A 107 -22.73 15.55 -3.85
C HIS A 107 -22.40 17.03 -3.70
N GLY A 108 -21.45 17.54 -4.49
CA GLY A 108 -21.05 18.94 -4.52
C GLY A 108 -21.99 19.76 -5.40
N LEU A 109 -22.01 19.47 -6.70
CA LEU A 109 -22.85 20.16 -7.68
C LEU A 109 -24.32 19.74 -7.61
N LYS A 110 -24.57 18.50 -7.18
CA LYS A 110 -25.90 17.85 -7.20
C LYS A 110 -26.50 17.82 -8.60
N ASP A 111 -25.65 17.57 -9.58
CA ASP A 111 -26.01 17.57 -10.99
C ASP A 111 -26.10 16.12 -11.52
N PRO A 112 -27.31 15.59 -11.79
CA PRO A 112 -27.49 14.23 -12.31
C PRO A 112 -27.06 14.08 -13.77
N GLU A 113 -27.04 15.16 -14.56
CA GLU A 113 -26.61 15.12 -15.96
C GLU A 113 -25.10 14.89 -16.05
N ILE A 114 -24.31 15.62 -15.26
CA ILE A 114 -22.85 15.39 -15.17
C ILE A 114 -22.56 13.99 -14.65
N VAL A 115 -23.32 13.50 -13.67
CA VAL A 115 -23.16 12.13 -13.16
C VAL A 115 -23.40 11.11 -14.27
N ALA A 116 -24.48 11.25 -15.04
CA ALA A 116 -24.80 10.39 -16.17
C ALA A 116 -23.71 10.43 -17.25
N HIS A 117 -23.18 11.62 -17.58
CA HIS A 117 -22.06 11.77 -18.50
C HIS A 117 -20.81 11.02 -18.02
N ILE A 118 -20.45 11.15 -16.75
CA ILE A 118 -19.29 10.44 -16.20
C ILE A 118 -19.52 8.93 -16.21
N ASP A 119 -20.71 8.46 -15.84
CA ASP A 119 -21.03 7.03 -15.87
C ASP A 119 -21.00 6.46 -17.30
N LEU A 120 -21.51 7.21 -18.29
CA LEU A 120 -21.37 6.85 -19.70
C LEU A 120 -19.91 6.79 -20.14
N LEU A 121 -19.09 7.79 -19.79
CA LEU A 121 -17.66 7.81 -20.14
C LEU A 121 -16.91 6.64 -19.47
N LYS A 122 -17.28 6.23 -18.27
CA LYS A 122 -16.68 5.04 -17.63
C LYS A 122 -16.97 3.76 -18.42
N GLU A 123 -18.14 3.66 -19.04
CA GLU A 123 -18.49 2.53 -19.91
C GLU A 123 -17.82 2.60 -21.29
N VAL A 124 -17.78 3.79 -21.91
CA VAL A 124 -17.10 4.01 -23.20
C VAL A 124 -15.61 3.66 -23.09
N TYR A 125 -14.96 4.12 -22.02
CA TYR A 125 -13.54 3.89 -21.76
C TYR A 125 -13.29 2.71 -20.81
N LYS A 126 -14.21 1.73 -20.74
CA LYS A 126 -14.13 0.62 -19.77
C LYS A 126 -12.82 -0.18 -19.81
N GLU A 127 -12.16 -0.24 -20.95
CA GLU A 127 -10.84 -0.92 -21.09
C GLU A 127 -9.71 -0.19 -20.33
N PHE A 128 -9.86 1.13 -20.11
CA PHE A 128 -8.92 1.98 -19.37
C PHE A 128 -9.40 2.30 -17.95
N VAL A 129 -10.67 2.03 -17.65
CA VAL A 129 -11.28 2.24 -16.31
C VAL A 129 -11.18 0.94 -15.52
N LEU A 130 -9.99 0.67 -15.00
CA LEU A 130 -9.76 -0.50 -14.17
C LEU A 130 -10.44 -0.38 -12.81
N SER A 131 -11.26 -1.37 -12.49
CA SER A 131 -11.61 -1.66 -11.10
C SER A 131 -10.36 -2.15 -10.35
N PRO A 132 -10.24 -1.87 -9.04
CA PRO A 132 -9.11 -2.36 -8.25
C PRO A 132 -8.99 -3.88 -8.39
N LYS A 133 -7.98 -4.36 -9.14
CA LYS A 133 -7.64 -5.78 -9.16
C LYS A 133 -7.14 -6.16 -7.76
N GLU A 134 -7.52 -7.36 -7.36
CA GLU A 134 -7.21 -7.96 -6.06
C GLU A 134 -5.71 -8.16 -5.82
N MET A 135 -4.94 -8.40 -6.89
CA MET A 135 -3.47 -8.43 -6.90
C MET A 135 -2.98 -8.03 -8.30
N THR A 136 -1.86 -7.32 -8.41
CA THR A 136 -1.24 -7.00 -9.70
C THR A 136 -0.51 -8.23 -10.27
N GLU A 137 -0.40 -8.34 -11.59
CA GLU A 137 0.34 -9.43 -12.26
C GLU A 137 1.79 -9.56 -11.76
N GLU A 138 2.39 -8.42 -11.43
CA GLU A 138 3.74 -8.34 -10.88
C GLU A 138 3.81 -8.89 -9.45
N ALA A 139 2.87 -8.52 -8.58
CA ALA A 139 2.78 -9.06 -7.23
C ALA A 139 2.52 -10.57 -7.25
N GLU A 140 1.66 -11.04 -8.17
CA GLU A 140 1.38 -12.47 -8.37
C GLU A 140 2.63 -13.23 -8.82
N ARG A 141 3.38 -12.67 -9.79
CA ARG A 141 4.65 -13.25 -10.25
C ARG A 141 5.66 -13.36 -9.12
N PHE A 142 5.81 -12.31 -8.31
CA PHE A 142 6.72 -12.34 -7.17
C PHE A 142 6.28 -13.39 -6.12
N CYS A 143 4.98 -13.50 -5.84
CA CYS A 143 4.46 -14.52 -4.92
C CYS A 143 4.73 -15.94 -5.45
N ARG A 144 4.58 -16.19 -6.75
CA ARG A 144 4.98 -17.48 -7.36
C ARG A 144 6.47 -17.74 -7.20
N LEU A 145 7.33 -16.74 -7.43
CA LEU A 145 8.77 -16.89 -7.24
C LEU A 145 9.10 -17.26 -5.79
N LEU A 146 8.49 -16.61 -4.80
CA LEU A 146 8.67 -16.94 -3.38
C LEU A 146 8.30 -18.38 -3.04
N LYS A 147 7.23 -18.92 -3.65
CA LYS A 147 6.79 -20.31 -3.43
C LYS A 147 7.78 -21.33 -3.98
N HIS A 148 8.37 -21.04 -5.14
CA HIS A 148 9.18 -22.02 -5.89
C HIS A 148 10.69 -21.85 -5.73
N ARG A 149 11.15 -20.73 -5.18
CA ARG A 149 12.57 -20.40 -5.00
C ARG A 149 12.88 -20.09 -3.52
N PRO A 150 13.20 -21.12 -2.71
CA PRO A 150 13.51 -20.96 -1.28
C PRO A 150 14.60 -19.92 -0.97
N GLU A 151 15.58 -19.74 -1.85
CA GLU A 151 16.63 -18.74 -1.77
C GLU A 151 16.11 -17.30 -1.87
N ILE A 152 15.03 -17.06 -2.63
CA ILE A 152 14.39 -15.74 -2.69
C ILE A 152 13.65 -15.48 -1.38
N ALA A 153 12.93 -16.49 -0.86
CA ALA A 153 12.28 -16.40 0.45
C ALA A 153 13.30 -16.19 1.57
N ALA A 154 14.42 -16.92 1.55
CA ALA A 154 15.50 -16.74 2.51
C ALA A 154 16.13 -15.34 2.42
N ARG A 155 16.39 -14.83 1.21
CA ARG A 155 16.90 -13.46 1.03
C ARG A 155 15.94 -12.41 1.56
N LEU A 156 14.64 -12.59 1.36
CA LEU A 156 13.61 -11.69 1.88
C LEU A 156 13.53 -11.76 3.42
N VAL A 157 13.45 -12.94 4.01
CA VAL A 157 13.31 -13.12 5.47
C VAL A 157 14.56 -12.64 6.22
N ASN A 158 15.76 -12.85 5.65
CA ASN A 158 17.01 -12.38 6.24
C ASN A 158 17.39 -10.93 5.85
N ALA A 159 16.55 -10.25 5.06
CA ALA A 159 16.82 -8.90 4.60
C ALA A 159 17.15 -7.90 5.73
N PRO A 160 16.44 -7.86 6.86
CA PRO A 160 16.73 -6.88 7.92
C PRO A 160 18.16 -7.00 8.44
N ARG A 161 18.57 -8.22 8.80
CA ARG A 161 19.90 -8.50 9.32
C ARG A 161 20.99 -8.16 8.31
N TRP A 162 20.82 -8.64 7.07
CA TRP A 162 21.80 -8.41 6.01
C TRP A 162 21.97 -6.92 5.68
N LEU A 163 20.86 -6.18 5.59
CA LEU A 163 20.90 -4.73 5.36
C LEU A 163 21.53 -3.97 6.52
N ALA A 164 21.23 -4.36 7.77
CA ALA A 164 21.82 -3.75 8.96
C ALA A 164 23.34 -3.99 9.00
N ASP A 165 23.80 -5.21 8.76
CA ASP A 165 25.23 -5.53 8.73
C ASP A 165 25.98 -4.80 7.60
N LEU A 166 25.33 -4.61 6.45
CA LEU A 166 25.89 -3.81 5.35
C LEU A 166 25.98 -2.33 5.74
N ALA A 167 24.91 -1.77 6.33
CA ALA A 167 24.89 -0.39 6.79
C ALA A 167 25.95 -0.11 7.86
N GLU A 168 26.19 -1.02 8.80
CA GLU A 168 27.24 -0.86 9.83
C GLU A 168 28.65 -0.80 9.21
N LYS A 169 28.92 -1.62 8.19
CA LYS A 169 30.19 -1.57 7.45
C LYS A 169 30.37 -0.23 6.75
N ASP A 170 29.33 0.23 6.06
CA ASP A 170 29.34 1.51 5.35
C ASP A 170 29.49 2.68 6.34
N LEU A 171 28.83 2.62 7.51
CA LEU A 171 28.97 3.61 8.59
C LEU A 171 30.39 3.67 9.13
N ALA A 172 31.01 2.52 9.43
CA ALA A 172 32.37 2.46 9.94
C ALA A 172 33.36 3.07 8.93
N ALA A 173 33.23 2.72 7.64
CA ALA A 173 34.07 3.26 6.58
C ALA A 173 33.88 4.78 6.41
N ALA A 174 32.64 5.26 6.41
CA ALA A 174 32.33 6.69 6.27
C ALA A 174 32.89 7.52 7.44
N ARG A 175 32.76 7.02 8.68
CA ARG A 175 33.30 7.67 9.87
C ARG A 175 34.83 7.71 9.86
N ALA A 176 35.48 6.61 9.49
CA ALA A 176 36.94 6.58 9.35
C ALA A 176 37.45 7.59 8.31
N ALA A 177 36.69 7.81 7.23
CA ALA A 177 37.00 8.79 6.19
C ALA A 177 36.54 10.23 6.53
N GLY A 178 35.88 10.46 7.68
CA GLY A 178 35.29 11.76 8.01
C GLY A 178 34.20 12.23 7.03
N ASN A 179 33.61 11.33 6.25
CA ASN A 179 32.70 11.69 5.17
C ASN A 179 31.23 11.68 5.65
N ARG A 180 30.76 12.87 6.05
CA ARG A 180 29.39 13.07 6.56
C ARG A 180 28.29 12.64 5.59
N LEU A 181 28.49 12.85 4.28
CA LEU A 181 27.50 12.47 3.26
C LEU A 181 27.35 10.95 3.17
N HIS A 182 28.47 10.22 3.13
CA HIS A 182 28.42 8.76 3.14
C HIS A 182 27.90 8.20 4.47
N GLU A 183 28.20 8.87 5.60
CA GLU A 183 27.64 8.49 6.90
C GLU A 183 26.11 8.60 6.88
N GLU A 184 25.57 9.72 6.38
CA GLU A 184 24.12 9.90 6.23
C GLU A 184 23.49 8.83 5.33
N GLN A 185 24.11 8.51 4.19
CA GLN A 185 23.62 7.47 3.28
C GLN A 185 23.58 6.09 3.94
N ALA A 186 24.61 5.75 4.73
CA ALA A 186 24.67 4.51 5.47
C ALA A 186 23.61 4.46 6.59
N LEU A 187 23.33 5.58 7.27
CA LEU A 187 22.23 5.69 8.23
C LEU A 187 20.85 5.50 7.55
N ARG A 188 20.66 6.01 6.33
CA ARG A 188 19.45 5.76 5.54
C ARG A 188 19.31 4.28 5.19
N LEU A 189 20.40 3.59 4.84
CA LEU A 189 20.38 2.14 4.63
C LEU A 189 20.02 1.38 5.91
N TYR A 190 20.53 1.81 7.07
CA TYR A 190 20.15 1.23 8.36
C TYR A 190 18.67 1.44 8.67
N ALA A 191 18.14 2.64 8.41
CA ALA A 191 16.71 2.91 8.54
C ALA A 191 15.88 2.03 7.61
N ALA A 192 16.36 1.72 6.40
CA ALA A 192 15.73 0.73 5.53
C ALA A 192 15.72 -0.66 6.16
N ALA A 193 16.82 -1.10 6.80
CA ALA A 193 16.86 -2.37 7.53
C ALA A 193 15.77 -2.45 8.62
N VAL A 194 15.58 -1.38 9.39
CA VAL A 194 14.50 -1.26 10.39
C VAL A 194 13.12 -1.34 9.74
N LEU A 195 12.95 -0.70 8.58
CA LEU A 195 11.69 -0.74 7.82
C LEU A 195 11.34 -2.17 7.39
N PHE A 196 12.31 -2.93 6.91
CA PHE A 196 12.16 -4.36 6.58
C PHE A 196 11.87 -5.19 7.84
N ALA A 197 12.58 -4.97 8.96
CA ALA A 197 12.34 -5.66 10.23
C ALA A 197 10.88 -5.54 10.69
N ILE A 198 10.34 -4.32 10.66
CA ILE A 198 8.96 -4.03 11.05
C ILE A 198 7.97 -4.69 10.07
N GLN A 199 8.22 -4.55 8.76
CA GLN A 199 7.34 -5.07 7.73
C GLN A 199 7.28 -6.60 7.68
N LEU A 200 8.39 -7.29 7.94
CA LEU A 200 8.43 -8.76 8.01
C LEU A 200 7.83 -9.30 9.30
N SER A 201 7.93 -8.55 10.41
CA SER A 201 7.25 -8.89 11.66
C SER A 201 5.72 -8.86 11.50
N ARG A 202 5.18 -7.78 10.92
CA ARG A 202 3.78 -7.68 10.53
C ARG A 202 3.64 -6.56 9.51
N PRO A 203 3.24 -6.86 8.26
CA PRO A 203 3.35 -5.86 7.24
C PRO A 203 2.27 -4.78 7.43
N LEU A 204 2.70 -3.53 7.38
CA LEU A 204 1.88 -2.33 7.62
C LEU A 204 1.61 -1.61 6.30
N ARG A 205 0.56 -0.77 6.25
CA ARG A 205 0.35 0.12 5.10
C ARG A 205 1.36 1.27 5.15
N THR A 206 1.74 1.82 4.00
CA THR A 206 2.68 2.95 3.92
C THR A 206 2.28 4.13 4.80
N SER A 207 0.98 4.44 4.88
CA SER A 207 0.46 5.50 5.77
C SER A 207 0.76 5.22 7.25
N ASN A 208 0.75 3.96 7.67
CA ASN A 208 1.05 3.54 9.04
C ASN A 208 2.55 3.52 9.32
N LEU A 209 3.38 3.22 8.32
CA LEU A 209 4.84 3.34 8.45
C LEU A 209 5.27 4.79 8.59
N VAL A 210 4.71 5.68 7.76
CA VAL A 210 5.03 7.12 7.77
C VAL A 210 4.69 7.75 9.11
N SER A 211 3.55 7.36 9.69
CA SER A 211 3.07 7.91 10.96
C SER A 211 3.57 7.13 12.20
N LEU A 212 4.52 6.21 12.06
CA LEU A 212 4.96 5.36 13.16
C LEU A 212 5.79 6.16 14.18
N ARG A 213 5.34 6.17 15.45
CA ARG A 213 5.92 7.01 16.52
C ARG A 213 6.55 6.19 17.64
N HIS A 214 7.68 6.67 18.15
CA HIS A 214 8.34 6.08 19.32
C HIS A 214 7.83 6.66 20.65
N ARG A 215 7.34 7.90 20.63
CA ARG A 215 6.74 8.57 21.78
C ARG A 215 5.44 9.28 21.39
N GLY A 216 4.63 9.61 22.39
CA GLY A 216 3.35 10.30 22.16
C GLY A 216 3.52 11.76 21.79
N SER A 217 2.43 12.34 21.28
CA SER A 217 2.17 13.78 21.27
C SER A 217 1.07 14.10 22.29
N ALA A 218 0.71 15.37 22.43
CA ALA A 218 -0.33 15.82 23.35
C ALA A 218 -1.69 15.08 23.17
N GLU A 219 -1.99 14.63 21.94
CA GLU A 219 -3.29 14.05 21.59
C GLU A 219 -3.28 12.53 21.44
N ILE A 220 -2.10 11.91 21.24
CA ILE A 220 -2.02 10.48 20.96
C ILE A 220 -0.73 9.86 21.49
N GLY A 221 -0.85 8.64 22.02
CA GLY A 221 0.29 7.87 22.50
C GLY A 221 1.31 7.53 21.40
N GLY A 222 2.52 7.18 21.85
CA GLY A 222 3.53 6.57 20.99
C GLY A 222 3.13 5.16 20.63
N ASN A 223 3.58 4.68 19.46
CA ASN A 223 3.30 3.30 19.05
C ASN A 223 4.30 2.32 19.65
N LEU A 224 5.56 2.72 19.82
CA LEU A 224 6.62 1.85 20.33
C LEU A 224 6.59 1.68 21.84
N ARG A 225 6.57 0.42 22.28
CA ARG A 225 6.84 -0.01 23.64
C ARG A 225 7.88 -1.12 23.64
N TRP A 226 8.88 -1.02 24.50
CA TRP A 226 9.79 -2.14 24.76
C TRP A 226 9.16 -3.10 25.77
N VAL A 227 8.93 -4.35 25.36
CA VAL A 227 8.57 -5.44 26.28
C VAL A 227 9.83 -5.95 26.97
N LYS A 228 10.91 -6.14 26.19
CA LYS A 228 12.27 -6.39 26.67
C LYS A 228 13.23 -5.59 25.81
N LYS A 229 13.97 -4.66 26.42
CA LYS A 229 14.89 -3.76 25.70
C LYS A 229 15.84 -4.57 24.81
N GLY A 230 15.97 -4.17 23.55
CA GLY A 230 16.88 -4.79 22.58
C GLY A 230 16.49 -6.17 22.04
N SER A 231 15.41 -6.79 22.52
CA SER A 231 15.03 -8.16 22.10
C SER A 231 13.54 -8.37 21.89
N HIS A 232 12.69 -7.46 22.38
CA HIS A 232 11.25 -7.49 22.10
C HIS A 232 10.64 -6.08 22.19
N ALA A 233 10.19 -5.59 21.04
CA ALA A 233 9.37 -4.39 20.91
C ALA A 233 7.94 -4.74 20.49
N GLU A 234 6.97 -3.99 21.02
CA GLU A 234 5.59 -3.97 20.56
C GLU A 234 5.32 -2.60 19.91
N LEU A 235 4.84 -2.60 18.66
CA LEU A 235 4.27 -1.41 18.02
C LEU A 235 2.75 -1.53 18.06
N ARG A 236 2.10 -0.68 18.84
CA ARG A 236 0.64 -0.70 19.04
C ARG A 236 -0.02 0.47 18.32
N PHE A 237 -1.06 0.15 17.54
CA PHE A 237 -1.96 1.12 16.92
C PHE A 237 -3.31 1.05 17.62
N ALA A 238 -3.78 2.20 18.08
CA ALA A 238 -5.12 2.37 18.65
C ALA A 238 -6.19 2.33 17.53
N LYS A 239 -7.45 2.16 17.96
CA LYS A 239 -8.59 2.42 17.07
C LYS A 239 -8.48 3.87 16.54
N GLY A 240 -8.91 4.11 15.31
CA GLY A 240 -8.72 5.40 14.65
C GLY A 240 -7.43 5.50 13.82
N GLU A 241 -6.34 4.84 14.22
CA GLU A 241 -5.03 5.02 13.54
C GLU A 241 -4.89 4.21 12.23
N ILE A 242 -5.76 3.23 12.00
CA ILE A 242 -5.71 2.36 10.82
C ILE A 242 -7.03 2.33 10.05
N LYS A 243 -6.95 2.01 8.76
CA LYS A 243 -8.08 1.99 7.78
C LYS A 243 -9.31 1.18 8.25
N ASN A 244 -9.13 0.13 9.05
CA ASN A 244 -10.19 -0.79 9.48
C ASN A 244 -10.65 -0.58 10.92
N ASP A 245 -10.17 0.47 11.59
CA ASP A 245 -10.53 0.80 12.98
C ASP A 245 -10.32 -0.32 14.01
N ARG A 246 -9.37 -1.22 13.74
CA ARG A 246 -8.96 -2.28 14.66
C ARG A 246 -7.73 -1.85 15.43
N SER A 247 -7.53 -2.41 16.62
CA SER A 247 -6.21 -2.34 17.24
C SER A 247 -5.30 -3.37 16.59
N ILE A 248 -4.08 -2.95 16.27
CA ILE A 248 -3.04 -3.81 15.70
C ILE A 248 -1.83 -3.71 16.61
N ALA A 249 -1.28 -4.87 16.98
CA ALA A 249 0.02 -4.99 17.61
C ALA A 249 1.00 -5.65 16.62
N VAL A 250 2.17 -5.07 16.45
CA VAL A 250 3.31 -5.67 15.74
C VAL A 250 4.33 -6.04 16.81
N HIS A 251 4.68 -7.32 16.89
CA HIS A 251 5.76 -7.75 17.76
C HIS A 251 7.03 -7.89 16.92
N VAL A 252 8.00 -7.04 17.18
CA VAL A 252 9.35 -7.11 16.61
C VAL A 252 10.21 -7.81 17.66
N VAL A 253 10.82 -8.94 17.31
CA VAL A 253 11.46 -9.85 18.27
C VAL A 253 12.87 -10.25 17.82
N GLY A 254 13.71 -10.68 18.77
CA GLY A 254 15.05 -11.20 18.48
C GLY A 254 15.92 -10.16 17.77
N ASP A 255 16.59 -10.60 16.70
CA ASP A 255 17.51 -9.77 15.92
C ASP A 255 16.84 -8.54 15.31
N ASP A 256 15.58 -8.67 14.85
CA ASP A 256 14.82 -7.54 14.32
C ASP A 256 14.58 -6.46 15.38
N ALA A 257 14.36 -6.88 16.63
CA ALA A 257 14.20 -5.95 17.75
C ALA A 257 15.54 -5.30 18.14
N ALA A 258 16.65 -6.03 18.01
CA ALA A 258 17.98 -5.50 18.22
C ALA A 258 18.32 -4.42 17.17
N ILE A 259 17.99 -4.65 15.90
CA ILE A 259 18.16 -3.66 14.81
C ILE A 259 17.35 -2.40 15.12
N LEU A 260 16.06 -2.53 15.46
CA LEU A 260 15.23 -1.39 15.85
C LEU A 260 15.81 -0.66 17.07
N HIS A 261 16.34 -1.40 18.05
CA HIS A 261 16.92 -0.81 19.25
C HIS A 261 18.17 0.01 18.94
N THR A 262 19.08 -0.52 18.14
CA THR A 262 20.29 0.19 17.70
C THR A 262 19.92 1.44 16.91
N TRP A 263 18.95 1.36 16.00
CA TRP A 263 18.43 2.54 15.31
C TRP A 263 17.94 3.61 16.29
N MET A 264 17.05 3.25 17.21
CA MET A 264 16.43 4.22 18.11
C MET A 264 17.41 4.91 19.06
N ASN A 265 18.45 4.19 19.53
CA ASN A 265 19.34 4.69 20.57
C ASN A 265 20.67 5.24 20.06
N GLN A 266 21.13 4.83 18.86
CA GLN A 266 22.46 5.19 18.35
C GLN A 266 22.36 5.94 17.03
N HIS A 267 21.70 5.34 16.03
CA HIS A 267 21.75 5.84 14.65
C HIS A 267 20.75 6.95 14.38
N ARG A 268 19.55 6.90 14.98
CA ARG A 268 18.52 7.93 14.83
C ARG A 268 18.97 9.29 15.37
N PRO A 269 19.57 9.42 16.58
CA PRO A 269 20.12 10.71 17.05
C PRO A 269 21.17 11.27 16.10
N ARG A 270 22.11 10.44 15.63
CA ARG A 270 23.15 10.86 14.68
C ARG A 270 22.55 11.28 13.33
N PHE A 271 21.51 10.60 12.87
CA PHE A 271 20.82 10.95 11.63
C PHE A 271 20.13 12.31 11.73
N LEU A 272 19.48 12.61 12.86
CA LEU A 272 18.89 13.93 13.12
C LEU A 272 19.96 15.03 13.10
N GLU A 273 21.10 14.79 13.75
CA GLU A 273 22.23 15.72 13.78
C GLU A 273 22.78 16.00 12.37
N LEU A 274 23.06 14.96 11.58
CA LEU A 274 23.60 15.11 10.23
C LEU A 274 22.65 15.86 9.27
N ARG A 275 21.34 15.69 9.47
CA ARG A 275 20.28 16.30 8.66
C ARG A 275 19.81 17.65 9.19
N GLU A 276 20.37 18.12 10.31
CA GLU A 276 19.96 19.34 11.00
C GLU A 276 18.45 19.35 11.32
N LEU A 277 17.90 18.18 11.65
CA LEU A 277 16.50 18.02 11.98
C LEU A 277 16.29 18.20 13.49
N SER A 278 15.26 18.95 13.86
CA SER A 278 14.75 18.95 15.23
C SER A 278 14.27 17.55 15.62
N ASP A 279 14.35 17.21 16.91
CA ASP A 279 13.87 15.90 17.37
C ASP A 279 12.34 15.77 17.19
N THR A 280 11.93 14.63 16.65
CA THR A 280 10.53 14.35 16.28
C THR A 280 10.02 13.10 17.01
N PRO A 281 8.70 12.87 17.12
CA PRO A 281 8.19 11.64 17.73
C PRO A 281 8.27 10.42 16.81
N TYR A 282 8.68 10.57 15.55
CA TYR A 282 8.62 9.51 14.53
C TYR A 282 9.83 8.59 14.59
N ILE A 283 9.61 7.29 14.38
CA ILE A 283 10.70 6.31 14.26
C ILE A 283 11.58 6.66 13.05
N PHE A 284 10.96 7.07 11.95
CA PHE A 284 11.63 7.58 10.75
C PHE A 284 11.42 9.10 10.66
N PRO A 285 12.39 9.91 11.11
CA PRO A 285 12.25 11.36 11.12
C PRO A 285 12.36 11.96 9.71
N GLY A 286 11.72 13.11 9.52
CA GLY A 286 11.79 13.93 8.32
C GLY A 286 11.28 15.34 8.62
N SER A 287 10.82 16.07 7.60
CA SER A 287 10.27 17.42 7.74
C SER A 287 8.80 17.53 7.32
N ALA A 288 8.16 16.40 6.95
CA ALA A 288 6.80 16.41 6.44
C ALA A 288 5.77 16.40 7.57
N LYS A 289 4.58 16.91 7.25
CA LYS A 289 3.36 16.67 8.02
C LYS A 289 2.72 15.36 7.58
N PRO A 290 2.31 14.48 8.52
CA PRO A 290 1.58 13.26 8.19
C PRO A 290 0.32 13.57 7.36
N ARG A 291 0.14 12.83 6.27
CA ARG A 291 -1.06 12.86 5.42
C ARG A 291 -1.86 11.57 5.63
N PHE A 292 -3.14 11.58 5.25
CA PHE A 292 -4.05 10.43 5.36
C PHE A 292 -4.39 10.00 6.80
N VAL A 293 -4.24 10.92 7.75
CA VAL A 293 -4.69 10.74 9.14
C VAL A 293 -6.20 11.00 9.21
N LYS A 294 -6.96 10.21 9.97
CA LYS A 294 -8.41 10.45 10.17
C LYS A 294 -8.61 11.81 10.85
N ASP A 295 -9.71 12.48 10.53
CA ASP A 295 -10.02 13.85 10.99
C ASP A 295 -9.98 14.03 12.52
N ALA A 296 -10.21 12.95 13.28
CA ALA A 296 -10.20 12.95 14.74
C ALA A 296 -8.78 12.86 15.37
N ILE A 297 -7.71 12.80 14.57
CA ILE A 297 -6.34 12.65 15.06
C ILE A 297 -5.47 13.74 14.44
N SER A 298 -4.87 14.61 15.28
CA SER A 298 -3.81 15.51 14.84
C SER A 298 -2.45 14.88 15.16
N LEU A 299 -1.55 14.90 14.18
CA LEU A 299 -0.17 14.45 14.34
C LEU A 299 0.80 15.60 14.05
N PRO A 300 1.88 15.76 14.85
CA PRO A 300 2.85 16.83 14.66
C PRO A 300 3.66 16.63 13.38
N GLU A 301 4.33 17.67 12.92
CA GLU A 301 5.28 17.56 11.81
C GLU A 301 6.53 16.77 12.22
N GLY A 302 7.34 16.40 11.23
CA GLY A 302 8.64 15.77 11.46
C GLY A 302 8.73 14.30 11.04
N CYS A 303 7.78 13.82 10.21
CA CYS A 303 7.84 12.48 9.64
C CYS A 303 8.43 12.51 8.22
N LEU A 304 8.74 11.34 7.66
CA LEU A 304 9.01 11.21 6.23
C LEU A 304 7.74 11.52 5.40
N SER A 305 7.92 12.08 4.21
CA SER A 305 6.82 12.12 3.23
C SER A 305 6.55 10.71 2.68
N PRO A 306 5.37 10.44 2.11
CA PRO A 306 5.11 9.16 1.44
C PRO A 306 6.13 8.84 0.33
N ALA A 307 6.59 9.85 -0.42
CA ALA A 307 7.62 9.68 -1.44
C ALA A 307 8.98 9.31 -0.82
N ALA A 308 9.40 10.03 0.24
CA ALA A 308 10.65 9.73 0.94
C ALA A 308 10.63 8.35 1.62
N MET A 309 9.46 7.87 2.05
CA MET A 309 9.30 6.50 2.56
C MET A 309 9.49 5.45 1.46
N VAL A 310 9.03 5.72 0.24
CA VAL A 310 9.29 4.86 -0.93
C VAL A 310 10.78 4.90 -1.29
N GLU A 311 11.41 6.07 -1.31
CA GLU A 311 12.85 6.17 -1.54
C GLU A 311 13.67 5.41 -0.47
N LEU A 312 13.27 5.51 0.79
CA LEU A 312 13.91 4.77 1.88
C LEU A 312 13.80 3.26 1.67
N TRP A 313 12.63 2.80 1.23
CA TRP A 313 12.41 1.41 0.85
C TRP A 313 13.33 0.99 -0.30
N ASP A 314 13.38 1.80 -1.36
CA ASP A 314 14.16 1.54 -2.58
C ASP A 314 15.66 1.45 -2.29
N ILE A 315 16.17 2.19 -1.30
CA ILE A 315 17.57 2.07 -0.86
C ILE A 315 17.88 0.64 -0.42
N GLY A 316 17.01 0.03 0.40
CA GLY A 316 17.16 -1.35 0.83
C GLY A 316 16.90 -2.34 -0.30
N GLU A 317 15.82 -2.12 -1.06
CA GLU A 317 15.46 -2.96 -2.20
C GLU A 317 16.61 -3.07 -3.21
N ARG A 318 17.23 -1.97 -3.62
CA ARG A 318 18.34 -2.01 -4.61
C ARG A 318 19.51 -2.88 -4.18
N LYS A 319 19.76 -3.01 -2.87
CA LYS A 319 20.79 -3.91 -2.32
C LYS A 319 20.31 -5.38 -2.35
N LEU A 320 19.01 -5.60 -2.17
CA LEU A 320 18.38 -6.92 -2.24
C LEU A 320 18.07 -7.37 -3.67
N GLY A 321 17.93 -6.47 -4.65
CA GLY A 321 17.64 -6.80 -6.05
C GLY A 321 16.46 -7.77 -6.23
N LEU A 322 15.38 -7.56 -5.46
CA LEU A 322 14.20 -8.42 -5.46
C LEU A 322 13.01 -7.81 -6.25
N GLY A 323 13.07 -6.53 -6.58
CA GLY A 323 12.04 -5.76 -7.27
C GLY A 323 10.75 -5.61 -6.47
N ILE A 324 10.81 -5.55 -5.13
CA ILE A 324 9.62 -5.57 -4.28
C ILE A 324 9.30 -4.18 -3.76
N THR A 325 8.03 -3.84 -3.73
CA THR A 325 7.50 -2.61 -3.13
C THR A 325 7.00 -2.87 -1.69
N PRO A 326 6.81 -1.81 -0.87
CA PRO A 326 6.21 -1.96 0.46
C PRO A 326 4.81 -2.62 0.42
N HIS A 327 4.05 -2.41 -0.67
CA HIS A 327 2.75 -3.03 -0.83
C HIS A 327 2.86 -4.53 -1.15
N GLN A 328 3.79 -4.92 -2.03
CA GLN A 328 4.03 -6.32 -2.39
C GLN A 328 4.51 -7.15 -1.19
N ILE A 329 5.20 -6.56 -0.22
CA ILE A 329 5.57 -7.23 1.04
C ILE A 329 4.36 -7.80 1.77
N ARG A 330 3.20 -7.13 1.74
CA ARG A 330 1.97 -7.67 2.34
C ARG A 330 1.55 -8.98 1.68
N HIS A 331 1.63 -9.04 0.34
CA HIS A 331 1.35 -10.26 -0.42
C HIS A 331 2.40 -11.35 -0.18
N ALA A 332 3.68 -10.96 -0.08
CA ALA A 332 4.79 -11.86 0.21
C ALA A 332 4.62 -12.58 1.55
N VAL A 333 4.38 -11.83 2.64
CA VAL A 333 4.19 -12.41 3.98
C VAL A 333 2.98 -13.34 4.01
N ALA A 334 1.85 -12.95 3.42
CA ALA A 334 0.68 -13.82 3.34
C ALA A 334 0.97 -15.11 2.56
N THR A 335 1.71 -15.00 1.46
CA THR A 335 2.12 -16.14 0.64
C THR A 335 3.06 -17.07 1.41
N LEU A 336 4.01 -16.54 2.17
CA LEU A 336 4.93 -17.34 2.99
C LEU A 336 4.16 -18.08 4.10
N ILE A 337 3.24 -17.40 4.80
CA ILE A 337 2.39 -18.02 5.82
C ILE A 337 1.61 -19.19 5.21
N LEU A 338 0.94 -18.99 4.07
CA LEU A 338 0.12 -20.03 3.45
C LEU A 338 0.95 -21.12 2.76
N SER A 339 2.22 -20.85 2.42
CA SER A 339 3.16 -21.88 1.96
C SER A 339 3.61 -22.78 3.11
N MET A 340 3.82 -22.21 4.31
CA MET A 340 4.21 -22.95 5.51
C MET A 340 3.02 -23.68 6.15
N GLU A 341 1.84 -23.05 6.15
CA GLU A 341 0.61 -23.57 6.72
C GLU A 341 -0.55 -23.46 5.71
N PRO A 342 -0.60 -24.37 4.72
CA PRO A 342 -1.64 -24.38 3.70
C PRO A 342 -3.05 -24.40 4.32
N GLY A 343 -3.92 -23.51 3.85
CA GLY A 343 -5.30 -23.39 4.33
C GLY A 343 -5.48 -22.59 5.62
N ASN A 344 -4.41 -22.14 6.29
CA ASN A 344 -4.51 -21.31 7.49
C ASN A 344 -4.78 -19.82 7.16
N PHE A 345 -5.91 -19.57 6.50
CA PHE A 345 -6.34 -18.22 6.11
C PHE A 345 -6.61 -17.33 7.31
N ALA A 346 -7.05 -17.90 8.44
CA ALA A 346 -7.26 -17.18 9.68
C ALA A 346 -5.95 -16.54 10.20
N LYS A 347 -4.84 -17.29 10.18
CA LYS A 347 -3.52 -16.77 10.56
C LYS A 347 -3.06 -15.67 9.62
N ALA A 348 -3.15 -15.89 8.31
CA ALA A 348 -2.78 -14.87 7.32
C ALA A 348 -3.63 -13.59 7.47
N ALA A 349 -4.95 -13.73 7.66
CA ALA A 349 -5.85 -12.59 7.89
C ALA A 349 -5.53 -11.83 9.18
N SER A 350 -5.22 -12.56 10.27
CA SER A 350 -4.79 -11.98 11.53
C SER A 350 -3.51 -11.15 11.35
N VAL A 351 -2.48 -11.72 10.72
CA VAL A 351 -1.21 -11.01 10.45
C VAL A 351 -1.44 -9.79 9.57
N LEU A 352 -2.21 -9.90 8.48
CA LEU A 352 -2.49 -8.76 7.61
C LEU A 352 -3.41 -7.70 8.23
N GLY A 353 -4.18 -8.03 9.28
CA GLY A 353 -5.23 -7.17 9.81
C GLY A 353 -6.42 -7.03 8.85
N ASP A 354 -6.73 -8.11 8.14
CA ASP A 354 -7.84 -8.21 7.17
C ASP A 354 -8.92 -9.19 7.66
N THR A 355 -9.87 -9.55 6.80
CA THR A 355 -10.84 -10.63 7.04
C THR A 355 -10.39 -11.92 6.38
N GLU A 356 -10.78 -13.07 6.93
CA GLU A 356 -10.49 -14.37 6.32
C GLU A 356 -11.08 -14.47 4.91
N GLU A 357 -12.29 -13.94 4.70
CA GLU A 357 -12.94 -13.89 3.39
C GLU A 357 -12.08 -13.14 2.36
N THR A 358 -11.56 -11.97 2.71
CA THR A 358 -10.64 -11.20 1.85
C THR A 358 -9.41 -12.02 1.49
N VAL A 359 -8.78 -12.66 2.48
CA VAL A 359 -7.55 -13.44 2.29
C VAL A 359 -7.82 -14.68 1.44
N ARG A 360 -8.91 -15.40 1.69
CA ARG A 360 -9.30 -16.58 0.92
C ARG A 360 -9.57 -16.21 -0.54
N ARG A 361 -10.24 -15.09 -0.78
CA ARG A 361 -10.51 -14.58 -2.13
C ARG A 361 -9.22 -14.26 -2.88
N HIS A 362 -8.25 -13.61 -2.23
CA HIS A 362 -7.01 -13.15 -2.87
C HIS A 362 -5.90 -14.22 -2.96
N TYR A 363 -5.84 -15.16 -2.01
CA TYR A 363 -4.72 -16.12 -1.88
C TYR A 363 -5.17 -17.59 -1.87
N GLY A 364 -6.48 -17.86 -1.89
CA GLY A 364 -7.03 -19.21 -1.77
C GLY A 364 -6.98 -20.05 -3.05
N GLN A 365 -6.77 -19.44 -4.23
CA GLN A 365 -6.81 -20.14 -5.52
C GLN A 365 -5.80 -21.31 -5.61
N ASP A 366 -4.63 -21.18 -4.98
CA ASP A 366 -3.60 -22.24 -4.98
C ASP A 366 -3.67 -23.18 -3.76
N SER A 367 -4.55 -22.92 -2.80
CA SER A 367 -4.60 -23.69 -1.55
C SER A 367 -5.09 -25.12 -1.74
N GLY A 368 -5.95 -25.36 -2.74
CA GLY A 368 -6.51 -26.69 -3.02
C GLY A 368 -5.45 -27.69 -3.51
N GLN A 369 -4.51 -27.25 -4.34
CA GLN A 369 -3.44 -28.11 -4.85
C GLN A 369 -2.43 -28.47 -3.76
N ALA A 370 -2.00 -27.48 -2.97
CA ALA A 370 -1.08 -27.69 -1.85
C ALA A 370 -1.73 -28.53 -0.74
N ALA A 371 -3.00 -28.28 -0.41
CA ALA A 371 -3.76 -29.10 0.53
C ALA A 371 -3.90 -30.56 0.04
N ALA A 372 -4.19 -30.77 -1.25
CA ALA A 372 -4.24 -32.12 -1.82
C ALA A 372 -2.88 -32.84 -1.75
N GLN A 373 -1.77 -32.14 -2.00
CA GLN A 373 -0.42 -32.70 -1.85
C GLN A 373 -0.09 -33.03 -0.39
N ALA A 374 -0.41 -32.14 0.55
CA ALA A 374 -0.17 -32.34 1.98
C ALA A 374 -1.00 -33.51 2.54
N VAL A 375 -2.28 -33.59 2.17
CA VAL A 375 -3.15 -34.73 2.51
C VAL A 375 -2.60 -36.02 1.93
N ARG A 376 -2.17 -36.02 0.66
CA ARG A 376 -1.53 -37.19 0.05
C ARG A 376 -0.25 -37.61 0.78
N GLY A 377 0.60 -36.65 1.16
CA GLY A 377 1.80 -36.91 1.94
C GLY A 377 1.50 -37.53 3.31
N ALA A 378 0.52 -36.97 4.03
CA ALA A 378 0.07 -37.49 5.32
C ALA A 378 -0.53 -38.90 5.20
N LEU A 379 -1.36 -39.15 4.19
CA LEU A 379 -1.93 -40.48 3.91
C LEU A 379 -0.85 -41.51 3.58
N LEU A 380 0.17 -41.14 2.80
CA LEU A 380 1.30 -42.02 2.48
C LEU A 380 2.18 -42.32 3.71
N ALA A 381 2.37 -41.33 4.60
CA ALA A 381 3.16 -41.49 5.82
C ALA A 381 2.44 -42.32 6.89
N GLN A 382 1.12 -42.13 7.06
CA GLN A 382 0.32 -42.86 8.05
C GLN A 382 -0.13 -44.24 7.58
N HIS A 383 -0.29 -44.44 6.27
CA HIS A 383 -0.77 -45.70 5.71
C HIS A 383 -0.02 -46.13 4.43
N PRO A 384 1.28 -46.49 4.53
CA PRO A 384 2.12 -46.82 3.38
C PRO A 384 1.62 -48.05 2.59
N SER A 385 0.83 -48.93 3.21
CA SER A 385 0.26 -50.14 2.60
C SER A 385 -1.13 -49.96 1.98
N MET A 386 -1.82 -48.83 2.24
CA MET A 386 -3.22 -48.62 1.82
C MET A 386 -3.37 -48.64 0.29
N PHE A 387 -2.39 -48.06 -0.43
CA PHE A 387 -2.40 -48.05 -1.90
C PHE A 387 -1.88 -49.34 -2.54
N LYS A 388 -1.13 -50.18 -1.81
CA LYS A 388 -0.77 -51.54 -2.28
C LYS A 388 -1.99 -52.45 -2.25
N LEU A 389 -2.82 -52.35 -1.20
CA LEU A 389 -4.06 -53.13 -1.06
C LEU A 389 -5.14 -52.73 -2.06
N MET A 390 -5.21 -51.46 -2.46
CA MET A 390 -6.15 -51.00 -3.50
C MET A 390 -5.77 -51.47 -4.91
N LYS A 391 -4.47 -51.60 -5.24
CA LYS A 391 -4.03 -52.15 -6.53
C LYS A 391 -4.35 -53.64 -6.70
N GLY A 392 -4.42 -54.40 -5.62
CA GLY A 392 -4.80 -55.83 -5.66
C GLY A 392 -6.31 -56.07 -5.78
N ARG A 393 -7.14 -55.02 -5.77
CA ARG A 393 -8.61 -55.11 -5.83
C ARG A 393 -9.21 -54.72 -7.19
N PHE A 394 -8.39 -54.25 -8.12
CA PHE A 394 -8.74 -53.91 -9.51
C PHE A 394 -7.92 -54.70 -10.53
N ALA A 395 -7.29 -55.80 -10.11
CA ALA A 395 -6.62 -56.75 -10.99
C ALA A 395 -7.51 -57.99 -11.16
#